data_AF-A0A6I3F8L3-F1
#
_entry.id   AF-A0A6I3F8L3-F1
#
_cell.length_a   1.000
_cell.length_b   1.000
_cell.length_c   1.000
_cell.angle_alpha   90.00
_cell.angle_beta   90.00
_cell.angle_gamma   90.00
#
_symmetry.space_group_name_H-M   'P 1'
#
loop_
_entity.id
_entity.type
_entity.pdbx_description
1 polymer ?
#
loop_
_entity_poly.entity_id
_entity_poly.type
_entity_poly.pdbx_seq_one_letter_code
_entity_poly.pdbx_strand_id
1 'polypeptide(L)' 'MDMPAVTEDSRGVDIGQLRAQLRLSVPERVRTMVAAANTMIAIREAACGSPQSVGT' A
#
# COMPACT_ATOMS: atom_id res chain seq x y z
N MET A 1 -29.54 -3.29 12.81
CA MET A 1 -28.21 -3.81 12.44
C MET A 1 -27.46 -2.69 11.77
N ASP A 2 -26.41 -2.19 12.40
CA ASP A 2 -25.51 -1.20 11.79
C ASP A 2 -24.65 -1.95 10.77
N MET A 3 -24.92 -1.75 9.48
CA MET A 3 -24.09 -2.32 8.42
C MET A 3 -22.81 -1.49 8.35
N PRO A 4 -21.62 -2.11 8.40
CA PRO A 4 -20.37 -1.36 8.32
C PRO A 4 -20.42 -0.49 7.06
N ALA A 5 -20.24 0.82 7.23
CA ALA A 5 -20.27 1.77 6.13
C ALA A 5 -19.39 1.22 5.01
N VAL A 6 -19.99 0.89 3.86
CA VAL A 6 -19.29 0.31 2.73
C VAL A 6 -18.16 1.27 2.35
N THR A 7 -16.93 0.87 2.63
CA THR A 7 -15.73 1.68 2.39
C THR A 7 -15.23 1.54 0.96
N GLU A 8 -15.87 0.71 0.14
CA GLU A 8 -15.50 0.44 -1.26
C GLU A 8 -16.54 1.01 -2.23
N ASP A 9 -16.13 1.67 -3.32
CA ASP A 9 -17.07 2.10 -4.36
C ASP A 9 -17.40 0.99 -5.37
N SER A 10 -18.32 1.26 -6.30
CA SER A 10 -18.72 0.29 -7.33
C SER A 10 -17.61 -0.15 -8.29
N ARG A 11 -16.44 0.48 -8.25
CA ARG A 11 -15.26 0.16 -9.05
C ARG A 11 -14.23 -0.65 -8.24
N GLY A 12 -14.51 -0.97 -6.98
CA GLY A 12 -13.59 -1.65 -6.08
C GLY A 12 -12.57 -0.72 -5.41
N VAL A 13 -12.83 0.59 -5.38
CA VAL A 13 -11.90 1.56 -4.77
C VAL A 13 -12.18 1.72 -3.28
N ASP A 14 -11.18 1.48 -2.42
CA ASP A 14 -11.25 1.78 -0.99
C ASP A 14 -11.28 3.31 -0.76
N ILE A 15 -12.50 3.83 -0.59
CA ILE A 15 -12.81 5.23 -0.28
C ILE A 15 -12.28 5.63 1.11
N GLY A 16 -12.19 4.69 2.05
CA GLY A 16 -11.60 4.93 3.37
C GLY A 16 -10.12 5.26 3.25
N GLN A 17 -9.38 4.44 2.50
CA GLN A 17 -7.97 4.66 2.20
C GLN A 17 -7.76 5.96 1.40
N LEU A 18 -8.59 6.24 0.40
CA LEU A 18 -8.51 7.47 -0.38
C LEU A 18 -8.69 8.72 0.49
N ARG A 19 -9.69 8.73 1.38
CA ARG A 19 -9.92 9.83 2.33
C ARG A 19 -8.74 10.02 3.27
N ALA A 20 -8.11 8.93 3.74
CA ALA A 20 -6.92 9.01 4.57
C ALA A 20 -5.75 9.66 3.81
N GLN A 21 -5.53 9.28 2.54
CA GLN A 21 -4.47 9.87 1.71
C GLN A 21 -4.67 11.36 1.40
N LEU A 22 -5.93 11.80 1.23
CA LEU A 22 -6.26 13.21 0.99
C LEU A 22 -6.02 14.11 2.22
N ARG A 23 -5.96 13.52 3.42
CA ARG A 23 -5.65 14.23 4.67
C ARG A 23 -4.14 14.43 4.90
N LEU A 24 -3.29 13.74 4.13
CA LEU A 24 -1.84 13.83 4.25
C LEU A 24 -1.31 15.05 3.49
N SER A 25 -0.26 15.68 4.04
CA SER A 25 0.53 16.62 3.26
C SER A 25 1.22 15.90 2.08
N VAL A 26 1.62 16.66 1.06
CA VAL A 26 2.37 16.13 -0.09
C VAL A 26 3.59 15.28 0.33
N PRO A 27 4.49 15.74 1.22
CA PRO A 27 5.64 14.93 1.63
C PRO A 27 5.23 13.64 2.36
N GLU A 28 4.19 13.67 3.18
CA GLU A 28 3.69 12.46 3.87
C GLU A 28 3.10 11.45 2.89
N ARG A 29 2.35 11.91 1.88
CA ARG A 29 1.80 11.05 0.84
C ARG A 29 2.92 10.40 0.01
N VAL A 30 3.96 11.16 -0.34
CA VAL A 30 5.13 10.63 -1.05
C VAL A 30 5.85 9.57 -0.21
N ARG A 31 6.11 9.84 1.08
CA ARG A 31 6.73 8.85 1.99
C ARG A 31 5.91 7.56 2.07
N THR A 32 4.59 7.69 2.19
CA THR A 32 3.67 6.55 2.25
C THR A 32 3.73 5.71 0.98
N MET A 33 3.73 6.37 -0.19
CA MET A 33 3.81 5.69 -1.49
C MET A 33 5.15 4.97 -1.70
N VAL A 34 6.27 5.59 -1.29
CA VAL A 34 7.60 4.96 -1.35
C VAL A 34 7.67 3.74 -0.43
N ALA A 35 7.15 3.85 0.79
CA ALA A 35 7.11 2.73 1.73
C ALA A 35 6.28 1.56 1.18
N ALA A 36 5.12 1.85 0.59
CA ALA A 36 4.27 0.84 -0.06
C ALA A 36 4.99 0.18 -1.25
N ALA A 37 5.65 0.96 -2.12
CA ALA A 37 6.41 0.44 -3.25
C ALA A 37 7.56 -0.48 -2.80
N ASN A 38 8.36 -0.06 -1.82
CA ASN A 38 9.45 -0.87 -1.28
C ASN A 38 8.95 -2.17 -0.65
N THR A 39 7.80 -2.11 0.03
CA THR A 39 7.15 -3.31 0.61
C THR A 39 6.72 -4.27 -0.48
N MET A 40 6.08 -3.77 -1.56
CA MET A 40 5.67 -4.61 -2.68
C MET A 40 6.86 -5.22 -3.42
N ILE A 41 7.96 -4.49 -3.58
CA ILE A 41 9.22 -5.02 -4.12
C ILE A 41 9.72 -6.15 -3.22
N ALA A 42 9.83 -5.92 -1.90
CA ALA A 42 10.30 -6.94 -0.97
C ALA A 42 9.44 -8.22 -0.98
N ILE A 43 8.11 -8.07 -1.03
CA ILE A 43 7.18 -9.20 -1.17
C ILE A 43 7.43 -9.94 -2.48
N ARG A 44 7.59 -9.21 -3.59
CA ARG A 44 7.87 -9.81 -4.90
C ARG A 44 9.19 -10.58 -4.89
N GLU A 45 10.25 -10.01 -4.34
CA GLU A 45 11.56 -10.68 -4.23
C GLU A 45 11.47 -11.94 -3.37
N ALA A 46 10.76 -11.88 -2.24
CA ALA A 46 10.54 -13.03 -1.37
C ALA A 46 9.69 -14.13 -2.03
N ALA A 47 8.67 -13.74 -2.81
CA ALA A 47 7.78 -14.67 -3.50
C ALA A 47 8.42 -15.28 -4.77
N CYS A 48 9.29 -14.54 -5.46
CA CYS A 48 9.93 -14.97 -6.71
C CYS A 48 11.23 -15.76 -6.47
N GLY A 49 11.75 -15.78 -5.25
CA GLY A 49 12.87 -16.65 -4.89
C GLY A 49 14.15 -16.36 -5.67
N SER A 50 14.67 -15.14 -5.61
CA SER A 50 16.11 -14.95 -5.75
C SER A 50 16.72 -15.08 -4.35
N PRO A 51 17.42 -16.18 -3.99
CA PRO A 51 18.25 -16.13 -2.80
C PRO A 51 19.23 -14.98 -3.00
N GLN A 52 19.22 -14.00 -2.09
CA GLN A 52 20.27 -13.01 -2.04
C GLN A 52 21.59 -13.77 -1.87
N SER A 53 22.35 -13.91 -2.96
CA SER A 53 23.75 -14.26 -2.92
C SER A 53 24.46 -13.13 -2.18
N VAL A 54 24.61 -13.29 -0.87
CA VAL A 54 25.57 -12.54 -0.08
C VAL A 54 26.95 -12.88 -0.62
N GLY A 55 27.46 -12.02 -1.50
CA GLY A 55 28.86 -12.02 -1.91
C GLY A 55 29.64 -11.14 -0.94
N THR A 56 30.44 -11.79 -0.09
CA THR A 56 31.61 -11.23 0.61
C THR A 56 32.62 -10.61 -0.35
#